data_AF-A0A937RE17-F1
#
_entry.id   AF-A0A937RE17-F1
#
_cell.length_a   1.000
_cell.length_b   1.000
_cell.length_c   1.000
_cell.angle_alpha   90.00
_cell.angle_beta   90.00
_cell.angle_gamma   90.00
#
_symmetry.space_group_name_H-M   'P 1'
#
loop_
_entity.id
_entity.type
_entity.pdbx_description
1 polymer ?
#
loop_
_entity_poly.entity_id
_entity_poly.type
_entity_poly.pdbx_seq_one_letter_code
_entity_poly.pdbx_strand_id
1 'polypeptide(L)'
;MTDTRIRVALHAGLVAVFALAAGLAAMDVTGPVRLVATLVAVVLLPGAAILTRLRTADLAVWFGLAMALSLAVAIVASLLMVWTRQWYPVASGLALGTLSALVLLDDIRRALARTPGAEHG
;
A
#
# COMPACT_ATOMS: atom_id res chain seq x y z
N MET A 1 7.66 -11.80 20.04
CA MET A 1 7.77 -12.69 18.86
C MET A 1 6.54 -12.66 17.95
N THR A 2 5.40 -12.08 18.36
CA THR A 2 4.14 -12.04 17.60
C THR A 2 4.09 -10.96 16.49
N ASP A 3 5.06 -10.04 16.44
CA ASP A 3 4.99 -8.81 15.62
C ASP A 3 5.30 -9.03 14.13
N THR A 4 6.33 -9.82 13.80
CA THR A 4 6.84 -9.90 12.42
C THR A 4 5.90 -10.66 11.50
N ARG A 5 5.31 -11.78 11.97
CA ARG A 5 4.37 -12.57 11.16
C ARG A 5 3.07 -11.82 10.88
N ILE A 6 2.55 -11.09 11.87
CA ILE A 6 1.37 -10.24 11.71
C ILE A 6 1.65 -9.12 10.71
N ARG A 7 2.81 -8.46 10.81
CA ARG A 7 3.23 -7.44 9.84
C ARG A 7 3.31 -8.02 8.43
N VAL A 8 4.02 -9.13 8.23
CA VAL A 8 4.12 -9.77 6.90
C VAL A 8 2.74 -10.15 6.35
N ALA A 9 1.85 -10.71 7.18
CA ALA A 9 0.48 -11.01 6.78
C ALA A 9 -0.32 -9.75 6.38
N LEU A 10 -0.16 -8.65 7.12
CA LEU A 10 -0.81 -7.37 6.83
C LEU A 10 -0.32 -6.79 5.49
N HIS A 11 0.99 -6.84 5.25
CA HIS A 11 1.59 -6.36 4.00
C HIS A 11 1.17 -7.22 2.82
N ALA A 12 1.18 -8.55 2.98
CA ALA A 12 0.66 -9.47 1.97
C ALA A 12 -0.82 -9.22 1.67
N GLY A 13 -1.63 -8.96 2.70
CA GLY A 13 -3.04 -8.59 2.56
C GLY A 13 -3.22 -7.30 1.76
N LEU A 14 -2.43 -6.27 2.04
CA LEU A 14 -2.47 -5.00 1.29
C LEU A 14 -2.07 -5.18 -0.18
N VAL A 15 -1.02 -5.96 -0.45
CA VAL A 15 -0.62 -6.30 -1.82
C VAL A 15 -1.72 -7.08 -2.55
N ALA A 16 -2.37 -8.03 -1.87
CA ALA A 16 -3.48 -8.79 -2.44
C ALA A 16 -4.69 -7.89 -2.76
N VAL A 17 -5.04 -6.96 -1.87
CA VAL A 17 -6.11 -5.98 -2.10
C VAL A 17 -5.79 -5.07 -3.30
N PHE A 18 -4.53 -4.64 -3.43
CA PHE A 18 -4.11 -3.87 -4.59
C PHE A 18 -4.18 -4.68 -5.89
N ALA A 19 -3.69 -5.92 -5.88
CA ALA A 19 -3.75 -6.81 -7.03
C ALA A 19 -5.21 -7.08 -7.47
N LEU A 20 -6.11 -7.28 -6.50
CA LEU A 20 -7.54 -7.42 -6.76
C LEU A 20 -8.12 -6.15 -7.38
N ALA A 21 -7.83 -4.97 -6.81
CA ALA A 21 -8.31 -3.69 -7.34
C ALA A 21 -7.79 -3.44 -8.76
N ALA A 22 -6.52 -3.74 -9.04
CA ALA A 22 -5.92 -3.63 -10.36
C ALA A 22 -6.52 -4.63 -11.36
N GLY A 23 -6.76 -5.87 -10.95
CA GLY A 23 -7.41 -6.88 -11.78
C GLY A 23 -8.85 -6.50 -12.15
N LEU A 24 -9.63 -6.01 -11.18
CA LEU A 24 -10.99 -5.51 -11.42
C LEU A 24 -11.01 -4.30 -12.36
N ALA A 25 -10.00 -3.42 -12.28
CA ALA A 25 -9.84 -2.31 -13.21
C ALA A 25 -9.47 -2.80 -14.63
N ALA A 26 -8.59 -3.79 -14.75
CA ALA A 26 -8.18 -4.36 -16.04
C ALA A 26 -9.30 -5.11 -16.75
N MET A 27 -10.21 -5.73 -16.00
CA MET A 27 -11.39 -6.43 -16.53
C MET A 27 -12.58 -5.50 -16.82
N ASP A 28 -12.40 -4.18 -16.63
CA ASP A 28 -13.43 -3.14 -16.74
C ASP A 28 -14.72 -3.45 -15.96
N VAL A 29 -14.59 -4.18 -14.83
CA VAL A 29 -15.74 -4.55 -14.01
C VAL A 29 -16.22 -3.31 -13.27
N THR A 30 -17.28 -2.69 -13.75
CA THR A 30 -17.95 -1.57 -13.08
C THR A 30 -18.88 -2.08 -11.98
N GLY A 31 -18.57 -1.78 -10.72
CA GLY A 31 -19.41 -2.15 -9.59
C GLY A 31 -18.92 -1.58 -8.25
N PRO A 32 -19.77 -1.60 -7.21
CA PRO A 32 -19.45 -1.07 -5.88
C PRO A 32 -18.23 -1.76 -5.25
N VAL A 33 -18.01 -3.05 -5.55
CA VAL A 33 -16.85 -3.82 -5.10
C VAL A 33 -15.54 -3.22 -5.63
N ARG A 34 -15.51 -2.78 -6.90
CA ARG A 34 -14.34 -2.09 -7.47
C ARG A 34 -14.07 -0.82 -6.69
N LEU A 35 -15.09 0.00 -6.48
CA LEU A 35 -14.95 1.30 -5.82
C LEU A 35 -14.41 1.17 -4.40
N VAL A 36 -14.92 0.22 -3.62
CA VAL A 36 -14.42 -0.07 -2.27
C VAL A 36 -12.99 -0.59 -2.30
N ALA A 37 -12.67 -1.55 -3.18
CA ALA A 37 -11.32 -2.09 -3.30
C ALA A 37 -10.29 -1.03 -3.73
N THR A 38 -10.65 -0.17 -4.69
CA THR A 38 -9.79 0.93 -5.14
C THR A 38 -9.61 1.99 -4.06
N LEU A 39 -10.67 2.34 -3.32
CA LEU A 39 -10.58 3.26 -2.18
C LEU A 39 -9.67 2.73 -1.10
N VAL A 40 -9.87 1.48 -0.68
CA VAL A 40 -9.01 0.85 0.32
C VAL A 40 -7.56 0.81 -0.17
N ALA A 41 -7.34 0.44 -1.43
CA ALA A 41 -5.99 0.42 -2.00
C ALA A 41 -5.35 1.82 -2.01
N VAL A 42 -6.04 2.84 -2.53
CA VAL A 42 -5.52 4.21 -2.62
C VAL A 42 -5.32 4.84 -1.24
N VAL A 43 -6.19 4.55 -0.27
CA VAL A 43 -6.13 5.17 1.07
C VAL A 43 -5.15 4.44 1.99
N LEU A 44 -4.93 3.13 1.84
CA LEU A 44 -4.03 2.41 2.74
C LEU A 44 -2.65 2.13 2.15
N LEU A 45 -2.49 1.85 0.85
CA LEU A 45 -1.19 1.42 0.31
C LEU A 45 -0.08 2.47 0.45
N PRO A 46 -0.27 3.74 0.05
CA PRO A 46 0.80 4.73 0.10
C PRO A 46 1.28 5.00 1.53
N GLY A 47 0.32 5.11 2.45
CA GLY A 47 0.59 5.32 3.87
C GLY A 47 1.28 4.13 4.51
N ALA A 48 0.81 2.91 4.23
CA ALA A 48 1.41 1.68 4.74
C ALA A 48 2.84 1.47 4.22
N ALA A 49 3.11 1.80 2.95
CA ALA A 49 4.42 1.69 2.35
C ALA A 49 5.47 2.53 3.09
N ILE A 50 5.14 3.76 3.47
CA ILE A 50 6.08 4.64 4.18
C ILE A 50 6.23 4.21 5.64
N LEU A 51 5.15 3.72 6.25
CA LEU A 51 5.16 3.22 7.62
C LEU A 51 5.94 1.92 7.82
N THR A 52 6.26 1.17 6.76
CA THR A 52 7.22 0.05 6.83
C THR A 52 8.56 0.49 7.43
N ARG A 53 8.94 1.76 7.26
CA ARG A 53 10.20 2.33 7.74
C ARG A 53 10.12 2.89 9.17
N LEU A 54 8.93 3.07 9.73
CA LEU A 54 8.74 3.56 11.10
C LEU A 54 8.30 2.42 12.02
N ARG A 55 9.08 2.20 13.09
CA ARG A 55 8.78 1.16 14.08
C ARG A 55 7.74 1.66 15.09
N THR A 56 6.47 1.64 14.71
CA THR A 56 5.35 1.96 15.61
C THR A 56 4.93 0.71 16.39
N ALA A 57 4.83 0.81 17.72
CA ALA A 57 4.42 -0.28 18.61
C ALA A 57 2.88 -0.41 18.72
N ASP A 58 2.14 0.66 18.43
CA ASP A 58 0.69 0.71 18.53
C ASP A 58 0.03 0.64 17.14
N LEU A 59 -0.85 -0.34 16.95
CA LEU A 59 -1.62 -0.57 15.73
C LEU A 59 -2.59 0.58 15.42
N ALA A 60 -3.22 1.18 16.43
CA ALA A 60 -4.16 2.28 16.21
C ALA A 60 -3.43 3.53 15.68
N VAL A 61 -2.26 3.82 16.25
CA VAL A 61 -1.37 4.91 15.79
C VAL A 61 -0.86 4.62 14.38
N TRP A 62 -0.54 3.36 14.07
CA TRP A 62 -0.12 2.94 12.74
C TRP A 62 -1.20 3.20 11.68
N PHE A 63 -2.45 2.79 11.94
CA PHE A 63 -3.56 3.06 11.03
C PHE A 63 -3.83 4.57 10.86
N GLY A 64 -3.80 5.33 11.95
CA GLY A 64 -3.97 6.78 11.91
C GLY A 64 -2.91 7.48 11.05
N LEU A 65 -1.63 7.14 11.23
CA LEU A 65 -0.56 7.67 10.38
C LEU A 65 -0.70 7.22 8.92
N ALA A 66 -1.09 5.97 8.67
CA ALA A 66 -1.23 5.45 7.32
C ALA A 66 -2.28 6.27 6.57
N MET A 67 -3.42 6.51 7.21
CA MET A 67 -4.51 7.27 6.62
C MET A 67 -4.14 8.73 6.39
N ALA A 68 -3.54 9.39 7.39
CA ALA A 68 -3.11 10.78 7.28
C ALA A 68 -2.07 10.99 6.17
N LEU A 69 -1.11 10.07 6.09
CA LEU A 69 -0.04 10.14 5.11
C LEU A 69 -0.55 9.84 3.69
N SER A 70 -1.45 8.87 3.55
CA SER A 70 -2.06 8.61 2.25
C SER A 70 -2.90 9.79 1.76
N LEU A 71 -3.64 10.43 2.66
CA LEU A 71 -4.39 11.64 2.34
C LEU A 71 -3.45 12.78 1.90
N ALA A 72 -2.32 12.96 2.59
CA ALA A 72 -1.31 13.93 2.20
C ALA A 72 -0.74 13.64 0.79
N VAL A 73 -0.41 12.38 0.49
CA VAL A 73 0.06 11.98 -0.85
C VAL A 73 -1.02 12.21 -1.91
N ALA A 74 -2.27 11.90 -1.62
CA ALA A 74 -3.40 12.13 -2.54
C ALA A 74 -3.61 13.63 -2.83
N ILE A 75 -3.48 14.48 -1.80
CA ILE A 75 -3.54 15.93 -1.96
C ILE A 75 -2.39 16.43 -2.84
N VAL A 76 -1.16 16.01 -2.57
CA VAL A 76 0.02 16.38 -3.38
C VAL A 76 -0.13 15.92 -4.84
N ALA A 77 -0.61 14.70 -5.06
CA ALA A 77 -0.86 14.19 -6.41
C ALA A 77 -1.94 15.01 -7.13
N SER A 78 -3.01 15.39 -6.43
CA SER A 78 -4.06 16.25 -6.98
C SER A 78 -3.53 17.64 -7.33
N LEU A 79 -2.72 18.25 -6.46
CA LEU A 79 -2.06 19.53 -6.73
C LEU A 79 -1.11 19.44 -7.93
N LEU A 80 -0.34 18.37 -8.06
CA LEU A 80 0.53 18.14 -9.22
C LEU A 80 -0.27 18.00 -10.52
N MET A 81 -1.41 17.33 -10.50
CA MET A 81 -2.31 17.24 -11.67
C MET A 81 -2.84 18.59 -12.10
N VAL A 82 -3.28 19.40 -11.12
CA VAL A 82 -3.75 20.77 -11.39
C VAL A 82 -2.62 21.61 -11.98
N TRP A 83 -1.41 21.54 -11.41
CA TRP A 83 -0.25 22.28 -11.89
C TRP A 83 0.14 21.88 -13.32
N THR A 84 0.31 20.57 -13.55
CA THR A 84 0.76 20.03 -14.85
C THR A 84 -0.32 20.12 -15.94
N ARG A 85 -1.55 20.51 -15.59
CA ARG A 85 -2.75 20.46 -16.45
C ARG A 85 -3.02 19.07 -17.04
N GLN A 86 -2.42 18.02 -16.48
CA GLN A 86 -2.61 16.64 -16.91
C GLN A 86 -3.51 15.93 -15.90
N TRP A 87 -4.81 15.86 -16.22
CA TRP A 87 -5.82 15.24 -15.37
C TRP A 87 -6.02 13.76 -15.72
N TYR A 88 -5.10 12.90 -15.28
CA TYR A 88 -5.18 11.44 -15.47
C TYR A 88 -5.30 10.70 -14.13
N PRO A 89 -6.44 10.81 -13.42
CA PRO A 89 -6.62 10.26 -12.06
C PRO A 89 -6.38 8.74 -11.98
N VAL A 90 -6.72 8.01 -13.04
CA VAL A 90 -6.48 6.56 -13.12
C VAL A 90 -4.98 6.26 -13.22
N ALA A 91 -4.25 7.00 -14.05
CA ALA A 91 -2.82 6.78 -14.26
C ALA A 91 -2.01 7.11 -13.00
N SER A 92 -2.35 8.16 -12.25
CA SER A 92 -1.67 8.46 -10.99
C SER A 92 -1.97 7.45 -9.90
N GLY A 93 -3.21 6.99 -9.79
CA GLY A 93 -3.60 5.94 -8.86
C GLY A 93 -2.83 4.65 -9.13
N LEU A 94 -2.72 4.26 -10.40
CA LEU A 94 -1.89 3.12 -10.81
C LEU A 94 -0.41 3.36 -10.50
N ALA A 95 0.16 4.51 -10.83
CA ALA A 95 1.57 4.81 -10.56
C ALA A 95 1.89 4.74 -9.06
N LEU A 96 1.07 5.39 -8.22
CA LEU A 96 1.22 5.40 -6.76
C LEU A 96 1.03 4.01 -6.16
N GLY A 97 0.00 3.28 -6.61
CA GLY A 97 -0.26 1.92 -6.17
C GLY A 97 0.88 0.97 -6.53
N THR A 98 1.41 1.08 -7.75
CA THR A 98 2.53 0.25 -8.22
C THR A 98 3.81 0.55 -7.44
N LEU A 99 4.15 1.82 -7.23
CA LEU A 99 5.30 2.22 -6.40
C LEU A 99 5.16 1.72 -4.96
N SER A 100 3.97 1.86 -4.38
CA SER A 100 3.68 1.38 -3.03
C SER A 100 3.83 -0.14 -2.95
N ALA A 101 3.26 -0.88 -3.90
CA ALA A 101 3.37 -2.35 -3.96
C ALA A 101 4.83 -2.80 -4.07
N LEU A 102 5.66 -2.13 -4.87
CA LEU A 102 7.09 -2.42 -4.98
C LEU A 102 7.83 -2.23 -3.65
N VAL A 103 7.52 -1.15 -2.92
CA VAL A 103 8.12 -0.88 -1.61
C VAL A 103 7.70 -1.95 -0.58
N LEU A 104 6.43 -2.34 -0.55
CA LEU A 104 5.97 -3.44 0.32
C LEU A 104 6.65 -4.76 -0.04
N LEU A 105 6.79 -5.05 -1.33
CA LEU A 105 7.42 -6.29 -1.81
C LEU A 105 8.91 -6.33 -1.44
N ASP A 106 9.62 -5.20 -1.53
CA ASP A 106 11.02 -5.07 -1.09
C ASP A 106 11.15 -5.29 0.42
N ASP A 107 10.23 -4.73 1.21
CA ASP A 107 10.23 -4.94 2.67
C ASP A 107 9.99 -6.41 3.04
N ILE A 108 9.03 -7.09 2.38
CA ILE A 108 8.79 -8.53 2.55
C ILE A 108 10.05 -9.33 2.19
N ARG A 109 10.69 -9.03 1.05
CA ARG A 109 11.94 -9.68 0.64
C ARG A 109 13.06 -9.49 1.66
N ARG A 110 13.22 -8.27 2.19
CA ARG A 110 14.20 -7.96 3.25
C ARG A 110 13.88 -8.64 4.57
N ALA A 111 12.60 -8.83 4.89
CA ALA A 111 12.18 -9.55 6.09
C ALA A 111 12.49 -11.04 5.96
N LEU A 112 12.18 -11.65 4.81
CA LEU A 112 12.49 -13.06 4.52
C LEU A 112 13.99 -13.33 4.46
N ALA A 113 14.76 -12.45 3.83
CA ALA A 113 16.23 -12.53 3.76
C ALA A 113 16.94 -12.30 5.10
N ARG A 114 16.24 -11.81 6.13
CA ARG A 114 16.74 -11.73 7.51
C ARG A 114 16.49 -13.00 8.33
N THR A 115 15.76 -13.97 7.78
CA THR A 115 15.47 -15.28 8.38
C THR A 115 16.37 -16.47 7.96
N PRO A 116 17.55 -16.34 7.30
CA PRO A 116 18.37 -17.49 6.96
C PRO A 116 19.18 -17.91 8.20
N GLY A 117 18.68 -18.89 8.97
CA GLY A 117 19.54 -19.57 9.97
C GLY A 117 18.93 -20.02 11.30
N ALA A 118 17.63 -20.28 11.43
CA ALA A 118 17.08 -20.88 12.65
C ALA A 118 16.97 -22.43 12.60
N GLU A 119 17.64 -23.10 11.65
CA GLU A 119 17.56 -24.55 11.48
C GLU A 119 18.91 -25.27 11.40
N HIS A 120 19.96 -24.88 12.14
CA HIS A 120 21.17 -25.74 12.31
C HIS A 120 21.93 -25.52 13.64
N GLY A 121 21.25 -25.63 14.79
CA GLY A 121 21.94 -25.62 16.10
C GLY A 121 21.07 -26.05 17.26
#